data_AF-A0A5C2LH71-F1
#
_entry.id   AF-A0A5C2LH71-F1
#
_cell.length_a   1.000
_cell.length_b   1.000
_cell.length_c   1.000
_cell.angle_alpha   90.00
_cell.angle_beta   90.00
_cell.angle_gamma   90.00
#
_symmetry.space_group_name_H-M   'P 1'
#
loop_
_entity.id
_entity.type
_entity.pdbx_description
1 polymer ?
#
loop_
_entity_poly.entity_id
_entity_poly.type
_entity_poly.pdbx_seq_one_letter_code
_entity_poly.pdbx_strand_id
1 'polypeptide(L)'
;MISDKEKYRLLRLYKAVLNRNHEARLEWRKQFDEGDGGNLLDQMLVGRHEHLILPPEPEYEPYPDISGLRCGARTRSGTACKITAIYSNGRCKFHGGLSTGAKTKGGRARQYEGYCAWLEKQRASKAGRKRTRKYVSDVARIGSLILSKIGASEKDRKLQAVDGIGLRMSGGALVAELPNSHSITVRLTTTSPQYGGARWWYVCPTCGKRKASLYFLDESLCCRQCAGLHYASQSK
;
A
#
# COMPACT_ATOMS: atom_id res chain seq x y z
N MET A 1 -4.60 20.17 -1.69
CA MET A 1 -4.53 19.62 -0.31
C MET A 1 -3.08 19.42 0.03
N ILE A 2 -2.63 19.89 1.19
CA ILE A 2 -1.27 19.67 1.68
C ILE A 2 -1.00 18.18 1.93
N SER A 3 0.23 17.72 1.69
CA SER A 3 0.57 16.32 1.97
C SER A 3 0.56 16.04 3.48
N ASP A 4 0.30 14.78 3.87
CA ASP A 4 0.35 14.38 5.29
C ASP A 4 1.72 14.64 5.90
N LYS A 5 2.81 14.45 5.14
CA LYS A 5 4.19 14.74 5.57
C LYS A 5 4.37 16.23 5.89
N GLU A 6 3.91 17.11 5.02
CA GLU A 6 4.04 18.55 5.21
C GLU A 6 3.10 19.05 6.33
N LYS A 7 1.89 18.48 6.45
CA LYS A 7 1.01 18.70 7.61
C LYS A 7 1.74 18.42 8.93
N TYR A 8 2.41 17.27 9.06
CA TYR A 8 3.14 16.93 10.29
C TYR A 8 4.33 17.87 10.52
N ARG A 9 5.02 18.27 9.46
CA ARG A 9 6.13 19.24 9.55
C ARG A 9 5.66 20.57 10.11
N LEU A 10 4.61 21.17 9.53
CA LEU A 10 4.07 22.47 9.96
C LEU A 10 3.57 22.43 11.41
N LEU A 11 2.84 21.37 11.79
CA LEU A 11 2.31 21.25 13.16
C LEU A 11 3.41 21.05 14.21
N ARG A 12 4.51 20.36 13.85
CA ARG A 12 5.68 20.24 14.72
C ARG A 12 6.44 21.56 14.82
N LEU A 13 6.61 22.26 13.70
CA LEU A 13 7.23 23.58 13.67
C LEU A 13 6.43 24.57 14.52
N TYR A 14 5.11 24.62 14.36
CA TYR A 14 4.21 25.45 15.17
C TYR A 14 4.41 25.20 16.67
N LYS A 15 4.45 23.94 17.08
CA LYS A 15 4.68 23.58 18.49
C LYS A 15 6.07 24.00 18.99
N ALA A 16 7.09 23.89 18.15
CA ALA A 16 8.44 24.32 18.51
C ALA A 16 8.55 25.84 18.66
N VAL A 17 7.96 26.60 17.73
CA VAL A 17 7.86 28.08 17.81
C VAL A 17 7.09 28.50 19.06
N LEU A 18 5.95 27.84 19.33
CA LEU A 18 5.16 28.08 20.54
C LEU A 18 5.98 27.94 21.82
N ASN A 19 6.78 26.88 21.93
CA ASN A 19 7.61 26.64 23.09
C ASN A 19 8.70 27.72 23.24
N ARG A 20 9.41 28.08 22.16
CA ARG A 20 10.44 29.13 22.19
C ARG A 20 9.87 30.50 22.57
N ASN A 21 8.75 30.90 21.95
CA ASN A 21 8.08 32.16 22.29
C ASN A 21 7.58 32.16 23.74
N HIS A 22 7.12 31.01 24.25
CA HIS A 22 6.73 30.87 25.65
C HIS A 22 7.92 31.03 26.60
N GLU A 23 9.05 30.40 26.29
CA GLU A 23 10.30 30.54 27.05
C GLU A 23 10.79 32.00 27.07
N ALA A 24 10.80 32.68 25.92
CA ALA A 24 11.16 34.09 25.82
C ALA A 24 10.25 34.98 26.69
N ARG A 25 8.93 34.70 26.70
CA ARG A 25 7.97 35.40 27.55
C ARG A 25 8.22 35.15 29.04
N LEU A 26 8.55 33.91 29.42
CA LEU A 26 8.87 33.58 30.82
C LEU A 26 10.13 34.31 31.29
N GLU A 27 11.15 34.38 30.43
CA GLU A 27 12.41 35.06 30.74
C GLU A 27 12.23 36.57 30.89
N TRP A 28 11.50 37.19 29.95
CA TRP A 28 11.13 38.61 30.07
C TRP A 28 10.36 38.90 31.37
N ARG A 29 9.43 38.00 31.75
CA ARG A 29 8.68 38.16 33.00
C ARG A 29 9.58 38.09 34.24
N LYS A 30 10.59 37.22 34.26
CA LYS A 30 11.56 37.18 35.37
C LYS A 30 12.35 38.48 35.45
N GLN A 31 12.84 38.99 34.32
CA GLN A 31 13.56 40.26 34.29
C GLN A 31 12.68 41.43 34.75
N PHE A 32 11.39 41.39 34.42
CA PHE A 32 10.40 42.36 34.88
C PHE A 32 10.18 42.27 36.40
N ASP A 33 10.06 41.06 36.95
CA ASP A 33 9.87 40.84 38.39
C ASP A 33 11.13 41.18 39.21
N GLU A 34 12.33 40.96 38.65
CA GLU A 34 13.63 41.25 39.27
C GLU A 34 14.04 42.74 39.15
N GLY A 35 13.58 43.45 38.11
CA GLY A 35 13.90 44.85 37.87
C GLY A 35 12.86 45.79 38.46
N ASP A 36 13.12 46.34 39.66
CA ASP A 36 12.44 47.49 40.33
C ASP A 36 10.89 47.51 40.38
N GLY A 37 10.19 46.54 39.80
CA GLY A 37 8.73 46.43 39.81
C GLY A 37 8.17 46.10 41.20
N GLY A 38 9.00 45.55 42.08
CA GLY A 38 8.70 45.39 43.51
C GLY A 38 8.77 46.70 44.31
N ASN A 39 9.33 47.76 43.74
CA ASN A 39 9.62 49.02 44.41
C ASN A 39 8.59 50.12 44.08
N LEU A 40 7.53 49.81 43.31
CA LEU A 40 6.56 50.82 42.87
C LEU A 40 5.86 51.52 44.04
N LEU A 41 5.50 50.75 45.09
CA LEU A 41 4.86 51.27 46.30
C LEU A 41 5.83 52.10 47.16
N ASP A 42 7.08 51.65 47.25
CA ASP A 42 8.15 52.38 47.96
C ASP A 42 8.53 53.67 47.21
N GLN A 43 8.69 53.63 45.88
CA GLN A 43 8.96 54.80 45.01
C GLN A 43 7.86 55.86 45.12
N MET A 44 6.58 55.45 45.18
CA MET A 44 5.45 56.37 45.42
C MET A 44 5.51 57.03 46.81
N LEU A 45 6.02 56.35 47.83
CA LEU A 45 6.12 56.86 49.21
C LEU A 45 7.28 57.85 49.40
N VAL A 46 8.39 57.71 48.67
CA VAL A 46 9.56 58.62 48.76
C VAL A 46 9.48 59.86 47.86
N GLY A 47 8.39 60.04 47.10
CA GLY A 47 8.23 61.19 46.19
C GLY A 47 9.23 61.23 45.03
N ARG A 48 9.92 60.12 44.75
CA ARG A 48 10.83 59.98 43.60
C ARG A 48 10.04 59.48 42.40
N HIS A 49 9.77 60.38 41.45
CA HIS A 49 9.34 59.99 40.10
C HIS A 49 10.56 59.55 39.29
N GLU A 50 11.19 58.43 39.65
CA GLU A 50 12.13 57.77 38.76
C GLU A 50 11.33 57.04 37.67
N HIS A 51 11.69 57.26 36.41
CA HIS A 51 11.08 56.55 35.29
C HIS A 51 11.40 55.06 35.41
N LEU A 52 10.38 54.21 35.63
CA LEU A 52 10.58 52.75 35.55
C LEU A 52 11.08 52.39 34.16
N ILE A 53 12.31 51.89 34.11
CA ILE A 53 12.89 51.35 32.87
C ILE A 53 12.49 49.87 32.81
N LEU A 54 11.45 49.58 32.03
CA LEU A 54 11.01 48.21 31.78
C LEU A 54 12.00 47.50 30.85
N PRO A 55 12.27 46.19 31.06
CA PRO A 55 13.04 45.41 30.11
C PRO A 55 12.32 45.38 28.74
N PRO A 56 13.06 45.44 27.62
CA PRO A 56 12.46 45.42 26.29
C PRO A 56 11.68 44.12 26.07
N GLU A 57 10.47 44.24 25.49
CA GLU A 57 9.65 43.07 25.15
C GLU A 57 10.40 42.16 24.17
N PRO A 58 10.36 40.82 24.35
CA PRO A 58 11.07 39.91 23.46
C PRO A 58 10.46 39.91 22.05
N GLU A 59 11.32 39.83 21.04
CA GLU A 59 10.89 39.62 19.67
C GLU A 59 10.41 38.16 19.49
N TYR A 60 9.13 37.98 19.15
CA TYR A 60 8.53 36.66 18.97
C TYR A 60 8.75 36.14 17.55
N GLU A 61 9.15 34.87 17.44
CA GLU A 61 9.27 34.19 16.15
C GLU A 61 7.87 34.01 15.52
N PRO A 62 7.70 34.30 14.22
CA PRO A 62 6.41 34.14 13.56
C PRO A 62 5.97 32.67 13.48
N TYR A 63 4.69 32.41 13.72
CA TYR A 63 4.13 31.07 13.63
C TYR A 63 3.93 30.63 12.17
N PRO A 64 4.20 29.36 11.84
CA PRO A 64 3.84 28.83 10.53
C PRO A 64 2.31 28.77 10.37
N ASP A 65 1.83 29.01 9.16
CA ASP A 65 0.40 28.90 8.85
C ASP A 65 -0.07 27.44 8.90
N ILE A 66 -0.92 27.14 9.88
CA ILE A 66 -1.58 25.85 10.07
C ILE A 66 -3.09 25.92 9.80
N SER A 67 -3.57 27.03 9.24
CA SER A 67 -4.97 27.22 8.90
C SER A 67 -5.42 26.19 7.86
N GLY A 68 -6.68 25.77 7.95
CA GLY A 68 -7.26 24.80 7.01
C GLY A 68 -6.76 23.36 7.12
N LEU A 69 -5.78 23.05 7.99
CA LEU A 69 -5.36 21.68 8.24
C LEU A 69 -6.49 20.87 8.90
N ARG A 70 -6.70 19.64 8.42
CA ARG A 70 -7.76 18.73 8.91
C ARG A 70 -7.18 17.41 9.40
N CYS A 71 -7.90 16.76 10.31
CA CYS A 71 -7.51 15.46 10.85
C CYS A 71 -7.39 14.38 9.75
N GLY A 72 -8.36 14.31 8.83
CA GLY A 72 -8.34 13.39 7.68
C GLY A 72 -8.49 11.89 7.99
N ALA A 73 -8.50 11.49 9.27
CA ALA A 73 -8.69 10.09 9.66
C ALA A 73 -10.05 9.55 9.22
N ARG A 74 -10.13 8.25 8.89
CA ARG A 74 -11.38 7.60 8.50
C ARG A 74 -12.33 7.51 9.71
N THR A 75 -13.51 8.10 9.57
CA THR A 75 -14.56 8.06 10.58
C THR A 75 -15.30 6.71 10.54
N ARG A 76 -16.16 6.45 11.54
CA ARG A 76 -17.04 5.26 11.56
C ARG A 76 -17.95 5.17 10.34
N SER A 77 -18.38 6.32 9.80
CA SER A 77 -19.20 6.41 8.58
C SER A 77 -18.39 6.24 7.28
N GLY A 78 -17.09 5.93 7.37
CA GLY A 78 -16.22 5.71 6.21
C GLY A 78 -15.68 6.98 5.54
N THR A 79 -16.20 8.16 5.88
CA THR A 79 -15.73 9.46 5.35
C THR A 79 -14.52 10.00 6.13
N ALA A 80 -13.75 10.90 5.51
CA ALA A 80 -12.60 11.54 6.17
C ALA A 80 -13.04 12.55 7.25
N CYS A 81 -12.32 12.59 8.37
CA CYS A 81 -12.57 13.50 9.48
C CYS A 81 -12.28 14.95 9.10
N LYS A 82 -13.28 15.83 9.30
CA LYS A 82 -13.24 17.25 8.93
C LYS A 82 -12.76 18.18 10.06
N ILE A 83 -12.50 17.67 11.26
CA ILE A 83 -12.07 18.47 12.42
C ILE A 83 -10.73 19.14 12.13
N THR A 84 -10.67 20.45 12.36
CA THR A 84 -9.49 21.32 12.19
C THR A 84 -8.72 21.54 13.48
N ALA A 85 -9.35 21.35 14.65
CA ALA A 85 -8.66 21.28 15.94
C ALA A 85 -7.81 19.99 16.03
N ILE A 86 -6.58 20.07 15.53
CA ILE A 86 -5.63 18.97 15.44
C ILE A 86 -4.38 19.24 16.28
N TYR A 87 -3.79 18.18 16.82
CA TYR A 87 -2.58 18.24 17.63
C TYR A 87 -1.33 18.08 16.77
N SER A 88 -0.14 18.17 17.38
CA SER A 88 1.15 18.05 16.70
C SER A 88 1.35 16.74 15.92
N ASN A 89 0.58 15.70 16.22
CA ASN A 89 0.55 14.44 15.48
C ASN A 89 -0.43 14.44 14.29
N GLY A 90 -1.01 15.60 13.93
CA GLY A 90 -1.93 15.79 12.81
C GLY A 90 -3.26 15.04 12.95
N ARG A 91 -3.69 14.70 14.16
CA ARG A 91 -4.97 14.06 14.46
C ARG A 91 -5.74 14.86 15.51
N CYS A 92 -7.07 14.75 15.50
CA CYS A 92 -7.93 15.39 16.50
C CYS A 92 -8.13 14.49 17.73
N LYS A 93 -8.76 15.00 18.79
CA LYS A 93 -8.98 14.27 20.05
C LYS A 93 -9.67 12.91 19.89
N PHE A 94 -10.54 12.77 18.89
CA PHE A 94 -11.29 11.52 18.62
C PHE A 94 -10.53 10.48 17.79
N HIS A 95 -9.46 10.88 17.09
CA HIS A 95 -8.70 10.01 16.18
C HIS A 95 -7.24 9.88 16.61
N GLY A 96 -6.98 9.92 17.93
CA GLY A 96 -5.66 9.69 18.50
C GLY A 96 -4.81 10.95 18.70
N GLY A 97 -5.37 12.15 18.52
CA GLY A 97 -4.68 13.42 18.75
C GLY A 97 -4.07 13.57 20.15
N LEU A 98 -4.78 13.04 21.16
CA LEU A 98 -4.35 13.01 22.56
C LEU A 98 -3.95 11.60 23.05
N SER A 99 -4.03 10.58 22.19
CA SER A 99 -3.70 9.23 22.62
C SER A 99 -2.19 9.11 22.79
N THR A 100 -1.77 8.75 23.99
CA THR A 100 -0.36 8.53 24.34
C THR A 100 0.02 7.05 24.25
N GLY A 101 -0.87 6.20 23.72
CA GLY A 101 -0.70 4.75 23.71
C GLY A 101 -0.79 4.11 25.10
N ALA A 102 -0.51 2.82 25.18
CA ALA A 102 -0.47 2.10 26.45
C ALA A 102 0.83 2.42 27.21
N LYS A 103 0.72 3.10 28.35
CA LYS A 103 1.88 3.46 29.19
C LYS A 103 2.33 2.34 30.13
N THR A 104 1.42 1.47 30.56
CA THR A 104 1.71 0.39 31.51
C THR A 104 2.27 -0.86 30.82
N LYS A 105 3.02 -1.70 31.55
CA LYS A 105 3.53 -2.99 31.04
C LYS A 105 2.37 -3.90 30.57
N GLY A 106 1.35 -4.07 31.40
CA GLY A 106 0.17 -4.88 31.04
C GLY A 106 -0.66 -4.31 29.89
N GLY A 107 -0.70 -2.98 29.72
CA GLY A 107 -1.34 -2.36 28.56
C GLY A 107 -0.61 -2.67 27.25
N ARG A 108 0.73 -2.63 27.26
CA ARG A 108 1.56 -3.00 26.10
C ARG A 108 1.46 -4.49 25.77
N ALA A 109 1.44 -5.36 26.78
CA ALA A 109 1.25 -6.80 26.60
C ALA A 109 -0.07 -7.11 25.88
N ARG A 110 -1.20 -6.53 26.33
CA ARG A 110 -2.49 -6.70 25.65
C ARG A 110 -2.50 -6.22 24.20
N GLN A 111 -1.82 -5.11 23.89
CA GLN A 111 -1.69 -4.64 22.51
C GLN A 111 -0.89 -5.63 21.66
N TYR A 112 0.21 -6.17 22.21
CA TYR A 112 1.02 -7.18 21.55
C TYR A 112 0.24 -8.47 21.30
N GLU A 113 -0.49 -8.98 22.30
CA GLU A 113 -1.37 -10.14 22.17
C GLU A 113 -2.43 -9.94 21.08
N GLY A 114 -3.08 -8.78 21.04
CA GLY A 114 -4.03 -8.43 19.98
C GLY A 114 -3.39 -8.40 18.59
N TYR A 115 -2.16 -7.90 18.48
CA TYR A 115 -1.40 -7.91 17.22
C TYR A 115 -1.04 -9.34 16.78
N CYS A 116 -0.57 -10.18 17.71
CA CYS A 116 -0.30 -11.60 17.46
C CYS A 116 -1.56 -12.35 16.99
N ALA A 117 -2.70 -12.16 17.66
CA ALA A 117 -3.97 -12.76 17.27
C ALA A 117 -4.45 -12.29 15.89
N TRP A 118 -4.24 -11.01 15.56
CA TRP A 118 -4.51 -10.49 14.21
C TRP A 118 -3.60 -11.15 13.16
N LEU A 119 -2.29 -11.29 13.45
CA LEU A 119 -1.34 -11.96 12.56
C LEU A 119 -1.71 -13.41 12.31
N GLU A 120 -2.13 -14.15 13.34
CA GLU A 120 -2.60 -15.53 13.21
C GLU A 120 -3.83 -15.63 12.32
N LYS A 121 -4.83 -14.75 12.51
CA LYS A 121 -6.01 -14.68 11.63
C LYS A 121 -5.62 -14.40 10.18
N GLN A 122 -4.67 -13.48 9.95
CA GLN A 122 -4.17 -13.21 8.61
C GLN A 122 -3.44 -14.42 8.01
N ARG A 123 -2.59 -15.10 8.78
CA ARG A 123 -1.89 -16.32 8.35
C ARG A 123 -2.87 -17.43 8.03
N ALA A 124 -3.87 -17.66 8.86
CA ALA A 124 -4.91 -18.66 8.65
C ALA A 124 -5.74 -18.37 7.38
N SER A 125 -6.13 -17.11 7.17
CA SER A 125 -6.83 -16.67 5.94
C SER A 125 -5.97 -16.89 4.68
N LYS A 126 -4.70 -16.50 4.72
CA LYS A 126 -3.75 -16.76 3.62
C LYS A 126 -3.50 -18.25 3.40
N ALA A 127 -3.39 -19.03 4.47
CA ALA A 127 -3.25 -20.49 4.39
C ALA A 127 -4.50 -21.15 3.80
N GLY A 128 -5.70 -20.67 4.13
CA GLY A 128 -6.96 -21.10 3.49
C GLY A 128 -6.98 -20.78 1.99
N ARG A 129 -6.54 -19.58 1.60
CA ARG A 129 -6.41 -19.18 0.19
C ARG A 129 -5.41 -20.04 -0.58
N LYS A 130 -4.30 -20.44 0.04
CA LYS A 130 -3.33 -21.37 -0.58
C LYS A 130 -3.89 -22.78 -0.73
N ARG A 131 -4.61 -23.30 0.29
CA ARG A 131 -5.23 -24.64 0.24
C ARG A 131 -6.33 -24.79 -0.82
N THR A 132 -7.08 -23.72 -1.09
CA THR A 132 -8.22 -23.76 -2.03
C THR A 132 -7.83 -23.49 -3.48
N ARG A 133 -6.63 -22.99 -3.76
CA ARG A 133 -6.21 -22.58 -5.11
C ARG A 133 -5.31 -23.62 -5.75
N LYS A 134 -5.63 -23.96 -7.00
CA LYS A 134 -4.71 -24.65 -7.91
C LYS A 134 -3.81 -23.62 -8.60
N TYR A 135 -2.50 -23.87 -8.66
CA TYR A 135 -1.55 -22.95 -9.30
C TYR A 135 -1.10 -23.44 -10.67
N VAL A 136 -0.72 -22.49 -11.51
CA VAL A 136 -0.14 -22.72 -12.83
C VAL A 136 1.14 -23.57 -12.79
N SER A 137 1.88 -23.57 -11.68
CA SER A 137 3.10 -24.36 -11.47
C SER A 137 2.84 -25.85 -11.27
N ASP A 138 1.63 -26.21 -10.85
CA ASP A 138 1.33 -27.54 -10.35
C ASP A 138 0.64 -28.41 -11.43
N VAL A 139 0.55 -27.88 -12.65
CA VAL A 139 -0.29 -28.42 -13.73
C VAL A 139 0.51 -28.44 -15.02
N ALA A 140 0.50 -29.59 -15.70
CA ALA A 140 1.10 -29.79 -17.01
C ALA A 140 0.55 -28.76 -18.03
N ARG A 141 1.41 -28.26 -18.91
CA ARG A 141 1.02 -27.20 -19.85
C ARG A 141 1.71 -27.27 -21.19
N ILE A 142 1.01 -26.81 -22.21
CA ILE A 142 1.62 -26.47 -23.50
C ILE A 142 1.87 -24.97 -23.56
N GLY A 143 3.14 -24.60 -23.56
CA GLY A 143 3.61 -23.21 -23.48
C GLY A 143 3.85 -22.56 -24.84
N SER A 144 4.38 -21.33 -24.81
CA SER A 144 4.76 -20.58 -26.01
C SER A 144 5.99 -21.14 -26.72
N LEU A 145 6.81 -21.96 -26.05
CA LEU A 145 7.98 -22.62 -26.65
C LEU A 145 7.59 -23.60 -27.77
N ILE A 146 6.40 -24.19 -27.68
CA ILE A 146 5.87 -25.02 -28.77
C ILE A 146 5.43 -24.14 -29.94
N LEU A 147 4.74 -23.02 -29.65
CA LEU A 147 4.33 -22.04 -30.67
C LEU A 147 5.51 -21.46 -31.46
N SER A 148 6.67 -21.28 -30.84
CA SER A 148 7.88 -20.81 -31.53
C SER A 148 8.52 -21.86 -32.44
N LYS A 149 8.18 -23.15 -32.27
CA LYS A 149 8.66 -24.24 -33.12
C LYS A 149 7.75 -24.50 -34.33
N ILE A 150 6.62 -23.80 -34.45
CA ILE A 150 5.66 -23.95 -35.54
C ILE A 150 6.04 -22.99 -36.67
N GLY A 151 6.54 -23.55 -37.78
CA GLY A 151 6.80 -22.82 -39.03
C GLY A 151 5.53 -22.60 -39.84
N ALA A 152 5.54 -21.59 -40.72
CA ALA A 152 4.35 -21.15 -41.48
C ALA A 152 3.82 -22.16 -42.53
N SER A 153 4.52 -23.26 -42.81
CA SER A 153 4.23 -24.13 -43.97
C SER A 153 4.19 -25.65 -43.67
N GLU A 154 4.21 -26.10 -42.41
CA GLU A 154 4.23 -27.53 -42.07
C GLU A 154 2.81 -28.06 -41.77
N LYS A 155 2.32 -29.00 -42.58
CA LYS A 155 0.93 -29.51 -42.52
C LYS A 155 0.75 -30.73 -41.62
N ASP A 156 1.75 -31.61 -41.51
CA ASP A 156 1.72 -32.80 -40.65
C ASP A 156 3.13 -33.14 -40.11
N ARG A 157 3.32 -33.08 -38.79
CA ARG A 157 4.61 -33.37 -38.12
C ARG A 157 4.41 -33.70 -36.64
N LYS A 158 5.11 -34.70 -36.13
CA LYS A 158 5.18 -34.98 -34.68
C LYS A 158 6.10 -33.98 -33.98
N LEU A 159 5.60 -33.32 -32.94
CA LEU A 159 6.35 -32.40 -32.08
C LEU A 159 6.81 -33.12 -30.81
N GLN A 160 7.81 -32.54 -30.14
CA GLN A 160 8.27 -33.05 -28.85
C GLN A 160 7.14 -33.00 -27.83
N ALA A 161 6.93 -34.12 -27.15
CA ALA A 161 5.97 -34.19 -26.05
C ALA A 161 6.41 -33.26 -24.91
N VAL A 162 5.45 -32.66 -24.22
CA VAL A 162 5.69 -31.76 -23.08
C VAL A 162 4.83 -32.22 -21.93
N ASP A 163 5.43 -32.44 -20.76
CA ASP A 163 4.73 -32.86 -19.54
C ASP A 163 3.80 -34.07 -19.75
N GLY A 164 4.23 -35.05 -20.56
CA GLY A 164 3.46 -36.25 -20.88
C GLY A 164 2.37 -36.07 -21.95
N ILE A 165 2.23 -34.87 -22.53
CA ILE A 165 1.28 -34.57 -23.61
C ILE A 165 2.00 -34.78 -24.95
N GLY A 166 1.54 -35.75 -25.74
CA GLY A 166 1.97 -35.95 -27.11
C GLY A 166 1.44 -34.84 -28.00
N LEU A 167 2.25 -34.35 -28.94
CA LEU A 167 1.87 -33.23 -29.80
C LEU A 167 2.14 -33.58 -31.25
N ARG A 168 1.15 -33.38 -32.12
CA ARG A 168 1.32 -33.51 -33.57
C ARG A 168 0.58 -32.39 -34.29
N MET A 169 1.17 -31.88 -35.34
CA MET A 169 0.47 -31.04 -36.30
C MET A 169 -0.35 -31.93 -37.21
N SER A 170 -1.61 -31.55 -37.46
CA SER A 170 -2.40 -32.14 -38.53
C SER A 170 -3.40 -31.15 -39.12
N GLY A 171 -3.39 -31.00 -40.45
CA GLY A 171 -4.29 -30.09 -41.16
C GLY A 171 -4.19 -28.63 -40.73
N GLY A 172 -3.02 -28.18 -40.25
CA GLY A 172 -2.80 -26.81 -39.75
C GLY A 172 -3.34 -26.56 -38.33
N ALA A 173 -3.86 -27.59 -37.65
CA ALA A 173 -4.20 -27.55 -36.24
C ALA A 173 -3.20 -28.38 -35.42
N LEU A 174 -3.10 -28.06 -34.13
CA LEU A 174 -2.30 -28.85 -33.20
C LEU A 174 -3.20 -29.91 -32.57
N VAL A 175 -2.87 -31.18 -32.75
CA VAL A 175 -3.53 -32.29 -32.06
C VAL A 175 -2.68 -32.64 -30.83
N ALA A 176 -3.29 -32.54 -29.66
CA ALA A 176 -2.70 -32.93 -28.39
C ALA A 176 -3.22 -34.31 -27.99
N GLU A 177 -2.32 -35.28 -27.91
CA GLU A 177 -2.56 -36.63 -27.41
C GLU A 177 -2.33 -36.60 -25.89
N LEU A 178 -3.42 -36.73 -25.15
CA LEU A 178 -3.44 -36.64 -23.70
C LEU A 178 -3.05 -37.99 -23.06
N PRO A 179 -2.55 -37.98 -21.81
CA PRO A 179 -2.17 -39.21 -21.10
C PRO A 179 -3.30 -40.24 -20.93
N ASN A 180 -4.57 -39.84 -21.03
CA ASN A 180 -5.75 -40.71 -20.94
C ASN A 180 -6.15 -41.34 -22.29
N SER A 181 -5.25 -41.35 -23.29
CA SER A 181 -5.51 -41.87 -24.64
C SER A 181 -6.57 -41.11 -25.45
N HIS A 182 -7.01 -39.94 -24.99
CA HIS A 182 -7.86 -39.04 -25.78
C HIS A 182 -7.01 -38.03 -26.57
N SER A 183 -7.52 -37.60 -27.73
CA SER A 183 -6.87 -36.56 -28.53
C SER A 183 -7.78 -35.34 -28.65
N ILE A 184 -7.19 -34.15 -28.49
CA ILE A 184 -7.90 -32.87 -28.60
C ILE A 184 -7.24 -32.03 -29.69
N THR A 185 -8.05 -31.54 -30.62
CA THR A 185 -7.60 -30.59 -31.65
C THR A 185 -7.67 -29.16 -31.11
N VAL A 186 -6.52 -28.50 -31.07
CA VAL A 186 -6.34 -27.10 -30.68
C VAL A 186 -6.09 -26.27 -31.92
N ARG A 187 -7.00 -25.33 -32.20
CA ARG A 187 -6.83 -24.36 -33.27
C ARG A 187 -5.72 -23.37 -32.94
N LEU A 188 -4.89 -23.08 -33.94
CA LEU A 188 -3.85 -22.06 -33.87
C LEU A 188 -4.26 -20.83 -34.67
N THR A 189 -3.78 -19.67 -34.26
CA THR A 189 -3.97 -18.41 -34.99
C THR A 189 -2.73 -17.56 -34.88
N THR A 190 -2.51 -16.70 -35.86
CA THR A 190 -1.37 -15.77 -35.87
C THR A 190 -1.82 -14.33 -35.65
N THR A 191 -0.89 -13.49 -35.22
CA THR A 191 -0.96 -12.03 -35.33
C THR A 191 0.32 -11.51 -35.94
N SER A 192 0.22 -10.46 -36.75
CA SER A 192 1.39 -9.74 -37.27
C SER A 192 1.90 -8.74 -36.22
N PRO A 193 3.11 -8.92 -35.65
CA PRO A 193 3.74 -7.93 -34.78
C PRO A 193 4.25 -6.73 -35.60
N GLN A 194 4.45 -5.58 -34.94
CA GLN A 194 4.95 -4.35 -35.58
C GLN A 194 6.35 -4.50 -36.19
N TYR A 195 7.19 -5.40 -35.66
CA TYR A 195 8.57 -5.63 -36.12
C TYR A 195 8.69 -6.78 -37.15
N GLY A 196 7.59 -7.17 -37.78
CA GLY A 196 7.54 -8.25 -38.76
C GLY A 196 7.37 -9.67 -38.16
N GLY A 197 7.05 -10.62 -39.03
CA GLY A 197 6.82 -12.04 -38.68
C GLY A 197 5.40 -12.38 -38.25
N ALA A 198 5.20 -13.62 -37.80
CA ALA A 198 3.92 -14.13 -37.30
C ALA A 198 4.10 -14.61 -35.86
N ARG A 199 3.32 -14.04 -34.93
CA ARG A 199 3.23 -14.55 -33.56
C ARG A 199 2.05 -15.51 -33.46
N TRP A 200 2.36 -16.78 -33.24
CA TRP A 200 1.37 -17.83 -33.04
C TRP A 200 0.72 -17.75 -31.66
N TRP A 201 -0.55 -18.18 -31.60
CA TRP A 201 -1.39 -18.25 -30.41
C TRP A 201 -2.23 -19.52 -30.44
N TYR A 202 -2.46 -20.12 -29.28
CA TYR A 202 -3.51 -21.11 -29.11
C TYR A 202 -4.86 -20.43 -29.03
N VAL A 203 -5.88 -21.04 -29.62
CA VAL A 203 -7.28 -20.73 -29.34
C VAL A 203 -7.75 -21.70 -28.26
N CYS A 204 -8.14 -21.17 -27.11
CA CYS A 204 -8.66 -22.00 -26.02
C CYS A 204 -9.93 -22.76 -26.46
N PRO A 205 -9.98 -24.11 -26.37
CA PRO A 205 -11.17 -24.87 -26.75
C PRO A 205 -12.43 -24.49 -25.98
N THR A 206 -12.28 -24.12 -24.69
CA THR A 206 -13.43 -23.79 -23.82
C THR A 206 -14.00 -22.39 -24.03
N CYS A 207 -13.15 -21.39 -24.28
CA CYS A 207 -13.60 -19.98 -24.31
C CYS A 207 -13.33 -19.26 -25.63
N GLY A 208 -12.71 -19.91 -26.62
CA GLY A 208 -12.40 -19.34 -27.93
C GLY A 208 -11.36 -18.21 -27.93
N LYS A 209 -10.88 -17.76 -26.77
CA LYS A 209 -9.92 -16.66 -26.67
C LYS A 209 -8.51 -17.12 -26.98
N ARG A 210 -7.71 -16.21 -27.56
CA ARG A 210 -6.29 -16.40 -27.84
C ARG A 210 -5.45 -16.42 -26.58
N LYS A 211 -4.53 -17.38 -26.47
CA LYS A 211 -3.67 -17.59 -25.29
C LYS A 211 -2.29 -18.08 -25.71
N ALA A 212 -1.27 -17.67 -24.94
CA ALA A 212 0.11 -18.13 -25.15
C ALA A 212 0.36 -19.53 -24.54
N SER A 213 -0.55 -20.03 -23.71
CA SER A 213 -0.42 -21.34 -23.07
C SER A 213 -1.79 -21.93 -22.76
N LEU A 214 -1.88 -23.26 -22.85
CA LEU A 214 -3.01 -24.06 -22.37
C LEU A 214 -2.51 -25.05 -21.31
N TYR A 215 -3.40 -25.41 -20.40
CA TYR A 215 -3.15 -26.23 -19.22
C TYR A 215 -4.01 -27.47 -19.26
N PHE A 216 -3.43 -28.59 -18.84
CA PHE A 216 -4.10 -29.88 -18.79
C PHE A 216 -4.60 -30.14 -17.37
N LEU A 217 -5.91 -30.09 -17.16
CA LEU A 217 -6.53 -30.33 -15.86
C LEU A 217 -7.84 -31.09 -16.05
N ASP A 218 -8.08 -32.11 -15.22
CA ASP A 218 -9.32 -32.89 -15.22
C ASP A 218 -9.69 -33.38 -16.64
N GLU A 219 -8.72 -33.99 -17.32
CA GLU A 219 -8.82 -34.53 -18.70
C GLU A 219 -9.11 -33.50 -19.81
N SER A 220 -9.10 -32.21 -19.48
CA SER A 220 -9.38 -31.13 -20.42
C SER A 220 -8.16 -30.24 -20.66
N LEU A 221 -8.00 -29.76 -21.89
CA LEU A 221 -6.95 -28.82 -22.27
C LEU A 221 -7.54 -27.42 -22.47
N CYS A 222 -7.31 -26.50 -21.54
CA CYS A 222 -7.92 -25.17 -21.57
C CYS A 222 -7.03 -24.05 -21.00
N CYS A 223 -7.49 -22.80 -21.10
CA CYS A 223 -6.69 -21.68 -20.61
C CYS A 223 -6.70 -21.55 -19.09
N ARG A 224 -5.71 -20.83 -18.54
CA ARG A 224 -5.59 -20.51 -17.11
C ARG A 224 -6.91 -20.10 -16.44
N GLN A 225 -7.67 -19.22 -17.10
CA GLN A 225 -8.91 -18.68 -16.55
C GLN A 225 -10.04 -19.71 -16.53
N CYS A 226 -10.15 -20.53 -17.57
CA CYS A 226 -11.15 -21.62 -17.62
C CYS A 226 -10.82 -22.71 -16.61
N ALA A 227 -9.54 -23.03 -16.43
CA ALA A 227 -9.06 -23.99 -15.45
C ALA A 227 -9.05 -23.46 -14.01
N GLY A 228 -9.46 -22.21 -13.76
CA GLY A 228 -9.44 -21.62 -12.42
C GLY A 228 -8.03 -21.49 -11.78
N LEU A 229 -6.97 -21.47 -12.60
CA LEU A 229 -5.59 -21.50 -12.11
C LEU A 229 -5.09 -20.11 -11.71
N HIS A 230 -4.32 -20.06 -10.63
CA HIS A 230 -3.71 -18.84 -10.12
C HIS A 230 -2.21 -18.78 -10.41
N TYR A 231 -1.69 -17.55 -10.56
CA TYR A 231 -0.24 -17.34 -10.48
C TYR A 231 0.18 -17.30 -9.01
N ALA A 232 1.37 -17.83 -8.69
CA ALA A 232 1.93 -17.79 -7.34
C ALA A 232 2.00 -16.35 -6.79
N SER A 233 2.34 -15.38 -7.65
CA SER A 233 2.39 -13.95 -7.32
C SER A 233 1.06 -13.35 -6.86
N GLN A 234 -0.08 -14.00 -7.15
CA GLN A 234 -1.43 -13.53 -6.77
C GLN A 234 -1.88 -13.97 -5.37
N SER A 235 -0.97 -14.58 -4.59
CA SER A 235 -1.24 -15.10 -3.25
C SER A 235 -0.42 -14.42 -2.16
N LYS A 236 -0.04 -13.15 -2.39
CA LYS A 236 0.57 -12.29 -1.38
C LYS A 236 -0.39 -11.94 -0.26
#